data_AF-A0A9W7DL07-F1
#
_entry.id   AF-A0A9W7DL07-F1
#
_cell.length_a   1.000
_cell.length_b   1.000
_cell.length_c   1.000
_cell.angle_alpha   90.00
_cell.angle_beta   90.00
_cell.angle_gamma   90.00
#
_symmetry.space_group_name_H-M   'P 1'
#
loop_
_entity.id
_entity.type
_entity.pdbx_description
1 polymer ?
#
loop_
_entity_poly.entity_id
_entity_poly.type
_entity_poly.pdbx_seq_one_letter_code
_entity_poly.pdbx_strand_id
1 'polypeptide(L)'
;MGDKLDEEVKMRIFGSQLRHPALNWYHTNIQSISSWAELIALFGKRYYPDSYDHVLYHDLMNFKQNQMPMEEYAEQFARMVESSGDPKAVLEMAAVIFYQNINGTIRMWMDTKSSDINKKSFYEVMALARMTTPWFISPL
;
A
#
# COMPACT_ATOMS: atom_id res chain seq x y z
N MET A 1 25.82 9.99 23.55
CA MET A 1 24.68 10.34 24.44
C MET A 1 23.47 10.86 23.66
N GLY A 2 23.64 11.44 22.45
CA GLY A 2 22.53 11.89 21.60
C GLY A 2 21.63 10.76 21.04
N ASP A 3 22.22 9.65 20.59
CA ASP A 3 21.44 8.58 19.92
C ASP A 3 20.42 7.90 20.83
N LYS A 4 20.76 7.67 22.11
CA LYS A 4 19.84 7.02 23.06
C LYS A 4 18.61 7.88 23.36
N LEU A 5 18.80 9.20 23.47
CA LEU A 5 17.70 10.13 23.70
C LEU A 5 16.78 10.21 22.47
N ASP A 6 17.35 10.17 21.27
CA ASP A 6 16.59 10.14 20.01
C ASP A 6 15.72 8.87 19.91
N GLU A 7 16.29 7.71 20.25
CA GLU A 7 15.56 6.43 20.30
C GLU A 7 14.40 6.46 21.32
N GLU A 8 14.63 6.95 22.54
CA GLU A 8 13.58 7.10 23.56
C GLU A 8 12.45 8.04 23.12
N VAL A 9 12.80 9.13 22.43
CA VAL A 9 11.82 10.08 21.88
C VAL A 9 10.98 9.43 20.77
N LYS A 10 11.60 8.72 19.82
CA LYS A 10 10.88 7.99 18.75
C LYS A 10 9.91 6.97 19.32
N MET A 11 10.36 6.14 20.25
CA MET A 11 9.52 5.12 20.88
C MET A 11 8.32 5.74 21.60
N ARG A 12 8.53 6.85 22.33
CA ARG A 12 7.45 7.57 23.02
C ARG A 12 6.43 8.18 22.04
N ILE A 13 6.89 8.79 20.95
CA ILE A 13 6.00 9.34 19.91
C ILE A 13 5.19 8.22 19.27
N PHE A 14 5.81 7.08 18.96
CA PHE A 14 5.10 5.93 18.42
C PHE A 14 4.01 5.44 19.37
N GLY A 15 4.32 5.26 20.65
CA GLY A 15 3.35 4.85 21.66
C GLY A 15 2.12 5.75 21.75
N SER A 16 2.27 7.08 21.55
CA SER A 16 1.15 8.03 21.60
C SER A 16 0.22 7.97 20.39
N GLN A 17 0.66 7.35 19.28
CA GLN A 17 -0.15 7.16 18.07
C GLN A 17 -0.99 5.87 18.13
N LEU A 18 -0.66 4.94 19.03
CA LEU A 18 -1.33 3.65 19.14
C LEU A 18 -2.70 3.77 19.81
N ARG A 19 -3.61 2.85 19.45
CA ARG A 19 -4.94 2.74 20.05
C ARG A 19 -5.27 1.29 20.42
N HIS A 20 -6.19 1.13 21.37
CA HIS A 20 -6.81 -0.15 21.71
C HIS A 20 -5.76 -1.28 21.94
N PRO A 21 -5.82 -2.50 21.33
CA PRO A 21 -4.93 -3.58 21.74
C PRO A 21 -3.45 -3.31 21.39
N ALA A 22 -3.15 -2.44 20.42
CA ALA A 22 -1.79 -2.04 20.08
C ALA A 22 -1.12 -1.25 21.20
N LEU A 23 -1.87 -0.32 21.83
CA LEU A 23 -1.38 0.45 22.97
C LEU A 23 -1.14 -0.43 24.19
N ASN A 24 -2.02 -1.42 24.44
CA ASN A 24 -1.86 -2.36 25.55
C ASN A 24 -0.63 -3.26 25.38
N TRP A 25 -0.39 -3.74 24.15
CA TRP A 25 0.83 -4.47 23.82
C TRP A 25 2.07 -3.60 24.03
N TYR A 26 2.05 -2.36 23.55
CA TYR A 26 3.16 -1.42 23.70
C TYR A 26 3.52 -1.21 25.18
N HIS A 27 2.55 -0.89 26.05
CA HIS A 27 2.81 -0.70 27.48
C HIS A 27 3.35 -1.95 28.18
N THR A 28 2.94 -3.15 27.73
CA THR A 28 3.39 -4.42 28.32
C THR A 28 4.83 -4.76 27.92
N ASN A 29 5.27 -4.36 26.72
CA ASN A 29 6.55 -4.79 26.15
C ASN A 29 7.63 -3.70 26.14
N ILE A 30 7.27 -2.42 26.30
CA ILE A 30 8.23 -1.31 26.15
C ILE A 30 9.39 -1.37 27.16
N GLN A 31 9.18 -1.95 28.34
CA GLN A 31 10.23 -2.08 29.36
C GLN A 31 11.34 -3.08 28.96
N SER A 32 11.04 -4.03 28.07
CA SER A 32 12.01 -5.01 27.58
C SER A 32 12.64 -4.61 26.24
N ILE A 33 12.22 -3.50 25.64
CA ILE A 33 12.68 -3.06 24.31
C ILE A 33 13.68 -1.92 24.47
N SER A 34 14.86 -2.09 23.87
CA SER A 34 16.02 -1.22 24.09
C SER A 34 16.32 -0.26 22.94
N SER A 35 15.70 -0.48 21.77
CA SER A 35 15.91 0.31 20.56
C SER A 35 14.64 0.42 19.72
N TRP A 36 14.57 1.48 18.92
CA TRP A 36 13.57 1.71 17.89
C TRP A 36 13.49 0.55 16.89
N ALA A 37 14.64 0.04 16.46
CA ALA A 37 14.70 -1.08 15.52
C ALA A 37 14.05 -2.35 16.10
N GLU A 38 14.33 -2.65 17.37
CA GLU A 38 13.71 -3.78 18.09
C GLU A 38 12.20 -3.56 18.27
N LEU A 39 11.77 -2.34 18.61
CA LEU A 39 10.35 -1.99 18.73
C LEU A 39 9.60 -2.25 17.43
N ILE A 40 10.10 -1.73 16.31
CA ILE A 40 9.47 -1.87 15.00
C ILE A 40 9.46 -3.32 14.55
N ALA A 41 10.53 -4.08 14.77
CA ALA A 41 10.58 -5.50 14.40
C ALA A 41 9.54 -6.34 15.17
N LEU A 42 9.44 -6.14 16.49
CA LEU A 42 8.49 -6.89 17.33
C LEU A 42 7.03 -6.46 17.09
N PHE A 43 6.79 -5.16 16.96
CA PHE A 43 5.46 -4.63 16.64
C PHE A 43 5.01 -5.09 15.25
N GLY A 44 5.92 -5.00 14.27
CA GLY A 44 5.74 -5.50 12.91
C GLY A 44 5.35 -6.97 12.92
N LYS A 45 6.16 -7.86 13.51
CA LYS A 45 5.85 -9.29 13.59
C LYS A 45 4.48 -9.60 14.21
N ARG A 46 4.02 -8.79 15.18
CA ARG A 46 2.77 -9.01 15.91
C ARG A 46 1.52 -8.56 15.15
N TYR A 47 1.62 -7.44 14.43
CA TYR A 47 0.48 -6.77 13.78
C TYR A 47 0.51 -6.87 12.24
N TYR A 48 1.67 -7.19 11.69
CA TYR A 48 1.96 -7.43 10.27
C TYR A 48 2.80 -8.72 10.14
N PRO A 49 2.22 -9.90 10.45
CA PRO A 49 2.94 -11.17 10.32
C PRO A 49 3.37 -11.41 8.87
N ASP A 50 4.37 -12.25 8.61
CA ASP A 50 4.86 -12.55 7.25
C ASP A 50 3.75 -13.06 6.30
N SER A 51 2.67 -13.63 6.86
CA SER A 51 1.48 -14.03 6.09
C SER A 51 0.62 -12.84 5.63
N TYR A 52 0.80 -11.64 6.20
CA TYR A 52 0.03 -10.45 5.89
C TYR A 52 0.28 -9.99 4.46
N ASP A 53 1.54 -9.98 4.02
CA ASP A 53 1.87 -9.62 2.64
C ASP A 53 1.38 -10.71 1.66
N HIS A 54 1.36 -11.98 2.05
CA HIS A 54 0.75 -13.04 1.25
C HIS A 54 -0.78 -12.89 1.12
N VAL A 55 -1.46 -12.54 2.22
CA VAL A 55 -2.91 -12.27 2.21
C VAL A 55 -3.20 -11.01 1.39
N LEU A 56 -2.44 -9.94 1.60
CA LEU A 56 -2.58 -8.71 0.83
C LEU A 56 -2.32 -8.93 -0.65
N TYR A 57 -1.31 -9.72 -1.01
CA TYR A 57 -1.03 -10.09 -2.39
C TYR A 57 -2.19 -10.87 -3.00
N HIS A 58 -2.71 -11.86 -2.28
CA HIS A 58 -3.90 -12.60 -2.69
C HIS A 58 -5.11 -11.66 -2.87
N ASP A 59 -5.31 -10.72 -1.97
CA ASP A 59 -6.43 -9.76 -2.03
C ASP A 59 -6.27 -8.80 -3.21
N LEU A 60 -5.07 -8.26 -3.45
CA LEU A 60 -4.74 -7.42 -4.61
C LEU A 60 -4.97 -8.18 -5.93
N MET A 61 -4.53 -9.44 -6.02
CA MET A 61 -4.74 -10.28 -7.20
C MET A 61 -6.22 -10.53 -7.50
N ASN A 62 -7.06 -10.59 -6.47
CA ASN A 62 -8.49 -10.85 -6.60
C ASN A 62 -9.34 -9.57 -6.66
N PHE A 63 -8.76 -8.40 -6.38
CA PHE A 63 -9.45 -7.13 -6.41
C PHE A 63 -9.62 -6.62 -7.85
N LYS A 64 -10.73 -7.02 -8.47
CA LYS A 64 -11.12 -6.67 -9.84
C LYS A 64 -11.96 -5.40 -9.87
N GLN A 65 -11.74 -4.54 -10.87
CA GLN A 65 -12.53 -3.32 -11.04
C GLN A 65 -14.02 -3.64 -11.23
N ASN A 66 -14.37 -4.68 -11.99
CA ASN A 66 -15.77 -5.03 -12.29
C ASN A 66 -16.59 -3.82 -12.77
N GLN A 67 -17.66 -3.47 -12.05
CA GLN A 67 -18.53 -2.31 -12.31
C GLN A 67 -18.14 -1.07 -11.51
N MET A 68 -17.06 -1.12 -10.72
CA MET A 68 -16.59 0.00 -9.91
C MET A 68 -16.07 1.12 -10.82
N PRO A 69 -16.43 2.39 -10.55
CA PRO A 69 -15.83 3.53 -11.22
C PRO A 69 -14.30 3.49 -11.12
N MET A 70 -13.62 3.89 -12.20
CA MET A 70 -12.15 3.80 -12.26
C MET A 70 -11.47 4.58 -11.12
N GLU A 71 -12.01 5.75 -10.76
CA GLU A 71 -11.47 6.58 -9.69
C GLU A 71 -11.55 5.88 -8.33
N GLU A 72 -12.72 5.32 -8.01
CA GLU A 72 -12.94 4.58 -6.77
C GLU A 72 -12.07 3.32 -6.70
N TYR A 73 -11.94 2.60 -7.81
CA TYR A 73 -11.07 1.43 -7.90
C TYR A 73 -9.61 1.79 -7.69
N ALA A 74 -9.12 2.85 -8.35
CA ALA A 74 -7.75 3.32 -8.24
C ALA A 74 -7.40 3.73 -6.81
N GLU A 75 -8.30 4.44 -6.13
CA GLU A 75 -8.11 4.82 -4.73
C GLU A 75 -8.12 3.63 -3.78
N GLN A 76 -9.06 2.69 -3.95
CA GLN A 76 -9.11 1.50 -3.10
C GLN A 76 -7.88 0.62 -3.27
N PHE A 77 -7.43 0.42 -4.52
CA PHE A 77 -6.22 -0.34 -4.80
C PHE A 77 -4.97 0.33 -4.21
N ALA A 78 -4.85 1.65 -4.34
CA ALA A 78 -3.74 2.40 -3.73
C ALA A 78 -3.72 2.26 -2.20
N ARG A 79 -4.87 2.37 -1.55
CA ARG A 79 -4.99 2.16 -0.09
C ARG A 79 -4.57 0.75 0.33
N MET A 80 -4.89 -0.28 -0.46
CA MET A 80 -4.43 -1.65 -0.20
C MET A 80 -2.90 -1.75 -0.28
N VAL A 81 -2.28 -1.18 -1.33
CA VAL A 81 -0.81 -1.16 -1.48
C VAL A 81 -0.14 -0.41 -0.31
N GLU A 82 -0.69 0.73 0.09
CA GLU A 82 -0.19 1.55 1.21
C GLU A 82 -0.34 0.86 2.57
N SER A 83 -1.26 -0.10 2.70
CA SER A 83 -1.44 -0.85 3.95
C SER A 83 -0.42 -1.97 4.16
N SER A 84 0.43 -2.25 3.18
CA SER A 84 1.47 -3.29 3.26
C SER A 84 2.55 -2.97 4.29
N GLY A 85 3.13 -4.03 4.89
CA GLY A 85 4.30 -3.91 5.76
C GLY A 85 5.58 -3.56 5.00
N ASP A 86 5.64 -3.89 3.71
CA ASP A 86 6.69 -3.50 2.77
C ASP A 86 6.08 -2.91 1.46
N PRO A 87 5.78 -1.60 1.46
CA PRO A 87 5.25 -0.93 0.28
C PRO A 87 6.14 -1.05 -0.95
N LYS A 88 7.46 -1.15 -0.78
CA LYS A 88 8.37 -1.23 -1.91
C LYS A 88 8.24 -2.58 -2.63
N ALA A 89 8.24 -3.68 -1.87
CA ALA A 89 8.04 -5.01 -2.44
C ALA A 89 6.67 -5.14 -3.13
N VAL A 90 5.61 -4.57 -2.54
CA VAL A 90 4.27 -4.61 -3.13
C VAL A 90 4.17 -3.73 -4.38
N LEU A 91 4.79 -2.54 -4.39
CA LEU A 91 4.77 -1.62 -5.53
C LEU A 91 5.35 -2.22 -6.82
N GLU A 92 6.36 -3.08 -6.71
CA GLU A 92 6.98 -3.75 -7.87
C GLU A 92 5.98 -4.63 -8.64
N MET A 93 5.04 -5.27 -7.93
CA MET A 93 4.02 -6.12 -8.54
C MET A 93 2.67 -5.42 -8.73
N ALA A 94 2.40 -4.37 -7.95
CA ALA A 94 1.13 -3.65 -7.95
C ALA A 94 0.74 -3.12 -9.33
N ALA A 95 1.71 -2.61 -10.11
CA ALA A 95 1.47 -2.09 -11.46
C ALA A 95 0.85 -3.14 -12.39
N VAL A 96 1.44 -4.35 -12.38
CA VAL A 96 1.00 -5.48 -13.22
C VAL A 96 -0.36 -5.98 -12.76
N ILE A 97 -0.54 -6.16 -11.44
CA ILE A 97 -1.81 -6.66 -10.88
C ILE A 97 -2.95 -5.68 -11.17
N PHE A 98 -2.71 -4.39 -10.96
CA PHE A 98 -3.67 -3.33 -11.26
C PHE A 98 -4.09 -3.38 -12.73
N TYR A 99 -3.12 -3.35 -13.65
CA TYR A 99 -3.39 -3.44 -15.09
C TYR A 99 -4.11 -4.75 -15.49
N GLN A 100 -3.83 -5.86 -14.81
CA GLN A 100 -4.50 -7.13 -15.07
C GLN A 100 -5.96 -7.18 -14.59
N ASN A 101 -6.33 -6.33 -13.64
CA ASN A 101 -7.62 -6.35 -12.96
C ASN A 101 -8.54 -5.16 -13.26
N ILE A 102 -8.07 -4.14 -13.99
CA ILE A 102 -8.93 -3.11 -14.60
C ILE A 102 -9.84 -3.68 -15.69
N ASN A 103 -10.93 -2.99 -15.97
CA ASN A 103 -11.88 -3.31 -17.02
C ASN A 103 -11.17 -3.41 -18.40
N GLY A 104 -11.56 -4.41 -19.20
CA GLY A 104 -10.94 -4.68 -20.51
C GLY A 104 -11.01 -3.51 -21.49
N THR A 105 -12.07 -2.69 -21.44
CA THR A 105 -12.19 -1.49 -22.27
C THR A 105 -11.12 -0.46 -21.90
N ILE A 106 -10.93 -0.17 -20.61
CA ILE A 106 -9.92 0.79 -20.14
C ILE A 106 -8.53 0.29 -20.53
N ARG A 107 -8.27 -1.02 -20.34
CA ARG A 107 -7.02 -1.66 -20.72
C ARG A 107 -6.68 -1.49 -22.20
N MET A 108 -7.65 -1.75 -23.07
CA MET A 108 -7.50 -1.56 -24.52
C MET A 108 -7.13 -0.11 -24.87
N TRP A 109 -7.74 0.88 -24.20
CA TRP A 109 -7.37 2.28 -24.38
C TRP A 109 -5.96 2.61 -23.86
N MET A 110 -5.55 2.01 -22.74
CA MET A 110 -4.20 2.15 -22.20
C MET A 110 -3.15 1.58 -23.16
N ASP A 111 -3.40 0.40 -23.74
CA ASP A 111 -2.51 -0.25 -24.71
C ASP A 111 -2.38 0.59 -25.99
N THR A 112 -3.45 1.27 -26.40
CA THR A 112 -3.43 2.20 -27.53
C THR A 112 -2.58 3.44 -27.24
N LYS A 113 -2.60 3.93 -26.00
CA LYS A 113 -1.86 5.15 -25.58
C LYS A 113 -0.43 4.87 -25.12
N SER A 114 -0.09 3.64 -24.78
CA SER A 114 1.24 3.29 -24.28
C SER A 114 1.66 1.88 -24.69
N SER A 115 2.81 1.79 -25.33
CA SER A 115 3.36 0.54 -25.88
C SER A 115 4.04 -0.37 -24.86
N ASP A 116 4.25 0.07 -23.61
CA ASP A 116 5.01 -0.72 -22.63
C ASP A 116 4.62 -0.43 -21.18
N ILE A 117 3.46 -0.95 -20.77
CA ILE A 117 2.95 -0.85 -19.39
C ILE A 117 3.90 -1.50 -18.39
N ASN A 118 4.64 -2.53 -18.78
CA ASN A 118 5.54 -3.27 -17.90
C ASN A 118 6.79 -2.47 -17.48
N LYS A 119 7.08 -1.35 -18.14
CA LYS A 119 8.17 -0.43 -17.77
C LYS A 119 7.71 0.74 -16.91
N LYS A 120 6.41 0.82 -16.59
CA LYS A 120 5.82 1.91 -15.82
C LYS A 120 5.74 1.55 -14.35
N SER A 121 6.00 2.54 -13.51
CA SER A 121 5.69 2.46 -12.09
C SER A 121 4.18 2.34 -11.86
N PHE A 122 3.80 1.82 -10.70
CA PHE A 122 2.41 1.72 -10.27
C PHE A 122 1.62 3.03 -10.46
N TYR A 123 2.21 4.16 -10.03
CA TYR A 123 1.56 5.48 -10.14
C TYR A 123 1.41 5.95 -11.59
N GLU A 124 2.36 5.62 -12.48
CA GLU A 124 2.21 5.92 -13.91
C GLU A 124 1.10 5.11 -14.57
N VAL A 125 0.95 3.83 -14.19
CA VAL A 125 -0.14 2.97 -14.68
C VAL A 125 -1.50 3.48 -14.19
N MET A 126 -1.61 3.86 -12.91
CA MET A 126 -2.82 4.49 -12.36
C MET A 126 -3.18 5.79 -13.07
N ALA A 127 -2.20 6.67 -13.28
CA ALA A 127 -2.42 7.95 -13.97
C ALA A 127 -2.92 7.72 -15.40
N LEU A 128 -2.33 6.76 -16.12
CA LEU A 128 -2.75 6.40 -17.46
C LEU A 128 -4.19 5.87 -17.47
N ALA A 129 -4.55 4.97 -16.54
CA ALA A 129 -5.91 4.44 -16.42
C ALA A 129 -6.97 5.54 -16.20
N ARG A 130 -6.67 6.51 -15.31
CA ARG A 130 -7.52 7.68 -15.07
C ARG A 130 -7.71 8.52 -16.34
N MET A 131 -6.63 8.81 -17.07
CA MET A 131 -6.66 9.57 -18.33
C MET A 131 -7.34 8.85 -19.51
N THR A 132 -7.57 7.55 -19.40
CA THR A 132 -8.29 6.74 -20.40
C THR A 132 -9.77 6.56 -20.10
N THR A 133 -10.24 7.03 -18.94
CA THR A 133 -11.65 6.89 -18.57
C THR A 133 -12.49 7.97 -19.30
N PRO A 134 -13.56 7.61 -20.02
CA PRO A 134 -14.24 8.50 -20.99
C PRO A 134 -14.83 9.80 -20.44
N TRP A 135 -14.98 9.95 -19.12
CA TRP A 135 -15.55 11.15 -18.50
C TRP A 135 -14.67 12.41 -18.60
N PHE A 136 -13.45 12.30 -19.13
CA PHE A 136 -12.56 13.43 -19.46
C PHE A 136 -12.56 13.83 -20.95
N ILE A 137 -13.40 13.22 -21.79
CA ILE A 137 -13.73 13.83 -23.08
C ILE A 137 -14.92 14.73 -22.82
N SER A 138 -14.66 15.97 -22.38
CA SER A 138 -15.67 17.03 -22.42
C SER A 138 -16.26 17.08 -23.83
N PRO A 139 -17.59 17.12 -23.98
CA PRO A 139 -18.16 17.49 -25.27
C PRO A 139 -17.75 18.94 -25.52
N LEU A 140 -16.95 19.15 -26.56
CA LEU A 140 -16.76 20.45 -27.21
C LEU A 140 -18.07 20.88 -27.88
#